data_AF-A0A9W7CJ41-F1
#
_entry.id   AF-A0A9W7CJ41-F1
#
_cell.length_a   1.000
_cell.length_b   1.000
_cell.length_c   1.000
_cell.angle_alpha   90.00
_cell.angle_beta   90.00
_cell.angle_gamma   90.00
#
_symmetry.space_group_name_H-M   'P 1'
#
loop_
_entity.id
_entity.type
_entity.pdbx_description
1 polymer ?
#
loop_
_entity_poly.entity_id
_entity_poly.type
_entity_poly.pdbx_seq_one_letter_code
_entity_poly.pdbx_strand_id
1 'polypeptide(L)'
;MPMPLQLGYLDFTPPTNPFLTPYLDWDGGKVGGRPHTLSPSPIPSSSCLCTSCNKVCVFLLQLYAPCDSSPTLPPRPWAYHRMLYLLLCPTPGCLGGVLLRETLPRDNPHLPYEGDEEP
;
A
#
# COMPACT_ATOMS: atom_id res chain seq x y z
N MET A 1 -5.79 -18.96 20.68
CA MET A 1 -5.46 -17.65 21.29
C MET A 1 -5.28 -16.67 20.13
N PRO A 2 -5.96 -15.52 20.07
CA PRO A 2 -5.70 -14.55 19.00
C PRO A 2 -4.27 -14.02 19.19
N MET A 3 -3.44 -14.10 18.14
CA MET A 3 -2.15 -13.42 18.13
C MET A 3 -2.40 -11.90 18.16
N PRO A 4 -1.64 -11.12 18.96
CA PRO A 4 -1.72 -9.68 18.92
C PRO A 4 -1.22 -9.18 17.56
N LEU A 5 -2.07 -8.47 16.83
CA LEU A 5 -1.68 -7.80 15.60
C LEU A 5 -0.90 -6.53 15.94
N GLN A 6 0.35 -6.44 15.49
CA GLN A 6 1.16 -5.23 15.65
C GLN A 6 0.76 -4.20 14.60
N LEU A 7 0.03 -3.15 15.02
CA LEU A 7 -0.25 -1.99 14.19
C LEU A 7 1.03 -1.23 13.89
N GLY A 8 1.11 -0.62 12.71
CA GLY A 8 2.28 0.14 12.29
C GLY A 8 2.00 1.63 12.09
N TYR A 9 3.05 2.35 11.75
CA TYR A 9 3.01 3.76 11.39
C TYR A 9 3.55 3.96 9.97
N LEU A 10 3.18 5.09 9.37
CA LEU A 10 3.74 5.54 8.10
C LEU A 10 5.08 6.20 8.36
N ASP A 11 6.18 5.47 8.19
CA ASP A 11 7.51 6.08 8.17
C ASP A 11 8.11 6.04 6.78
N PHE A 12 8.68 7.17 6.37
CA PHE A 12 9.54 7.25 5.20
C PHE A 12 10.89 6.60 5.50
N THR A 13 11.25 5.58 4.73
CA THR A 13 12.65 5.13 4.63
C THR A 13 13.01 5.23 3.17
N PRO A 14 14.04 6.00 2.80
CA PRO A 14 14.64 5.79 1.49
C PRO A 14 15.06 4.32 1.42
N PRO A 15 14.83 3.62 0.30
CA PRO A 15 15.26 2.24 0.18
C PRO A 15 16.77 2.19 0.45
N THR A 16 17.20 1.37 1.41
CA THR A 16 18.62 1.21 1.79
C THR A 16 19.46 0.68 0.64
N ASN A 17 18.82 0.14 -0.38
CA ASN A 17 19.38 -0.13 -1.70
C ASN A 17 18.35 0.28 -2.78
N PRO A 18 18.64 1.25 -3.67
CA PRO A 18 17.72 1.67 -4.72
C PRO A 18 17.40 0.56 -5.74
N PHE A 19 18.16 -0.54 -5.74
CA PHE A 19 17.96 -1.70 -6.62
C PHE A 19 17.17 -2.84 -5.98
N LEU A 20 16.88 -2.76 -4.68
CA LEU A 20 16.02 -3.73 -4.00
C LEU A 20 14.74 -3.00 -3.62
N THR A 21 13.74 -3.02 -4.49
CA THR A 21 12.40 -2.67 -4.06
C THR A 21 11.93 -3.80 -3.13
N PRO A 22 11.57 -3.53 -1.86
CA PRO A 22 11.04 -4.54 -0.94
C PRO A 22 9.69 -5.14 -1.40
N TYR A 23 9.26 -4.78 -2.61
CA TYR A 23 8.13 -5.34 -3.32
C TYR A 23 8.43 -6.71 -3.93
N LEU A 24 9.65 -6.99 -4.43
CA LEU A 24 9.98 -8.30 -5.03
C LEU A 24 9.82 -9.45 -4.03
N ASP A 25 10.10 -9.21 -2.75
CA ASP A 25 9.95 -10.20 -1.68
C ASP A 25 8.54 -10.21 -1.06
N TRP A 26 7.60 -9.40 -1.57
CA TRP A 26 6.28 -9.24 -0.98
C TRP A 26 5.19 -9.97 -1.75
N ASP A 27 4.40 -10.78 -1.03
CA ASP A 27 3.33 -11.64 -1.54
C ASP A 27 2.04 -10.90 -1.95
N GLY A 28 2.04 -9.56 -1.93
CA GLY A 28 0.91 -8.73 -2.34
C GLY A 28 -0.12 -8.41 -1.26
N GLY A 29 0.07 -8.88 -0.01
CA GLY A 29 -0.76 -8.50 1.14
C GLY A 29 0.03 -8.31 2.43
N LYS A 30 -0.28 -7.29 3.25
CA LYS A 30 0.40 -7.11 4.54
C LYS A 30 -0.52 -6.54 5.59
N VAL A 31 -0.58 -7.16 6.77
CA VAL A 31 -1.32 -6.64 7.92
C VAL A 31 -0.33 -6.11 8.96
N GLY A 32 -0.48 -4.84 9.34
CA GLY A 32 0.33 -4.20 10.37
C GLY A 32 1.80 -3.98 9.97
N GLY A 33 2.58 -3.52 10.93
CA GLY A 33 3.98 -3.14 10.69
C GLY A 33 4.13 -2.00 9.67
N ARG A 34 5.31 -1.88 9.07
CA ARG A 34 5.62 -0.76 8.17
C ARG A 34 5.18 -1.04 6.72
N PRO A 35 4.43 -0.16 6.04
CA PRO A 35 4.05 -0.38 4.65
C PRO A 35 5.24 -0.25 3.68
N HIS A 36 5.13 -0.88 2.53
CA HIS A 36 6.04 -0.74 1.39
C HIS A 36 5.44 0.23 0.37
N THR A 37 6.29 1.04 -0.28
CA THR A 37 5.85 2.00 -1.32
C THR A 37 6.08 1.43 -2.72
N LEU A 38 5.21 1.76 -3.69
CA LEU A 38 5.44 1.41 -5.10
C LEU A 38 6.45 2.34 -5.77
N SER A 39 6.54 3.58 -5.30
CA SER A 39 7.45 4.61 -5.79
C SER A 39 8.34 5.12 -4.65
N PRO A 40 9.46 5.80 -4.96
CA PRO A 40 10.25 6.48 -3.94
C PRO A 40 9.54 7.71 -3.34
N SER A 41 8.29 8.01 -3.76
CA SER A 41 7.51 9.07 -3.16
C SER A 41 7.11 8.70 -1.73
N PRO A 42 7.26 9.60 -0.75
CA PRO A 42 6.77 9.35 0.60
C PRO A 42 5.25 9.15 0.57
N ILE A 43 4.77 8.14 1.29
CA ILE A 43 3.35 8.08 1.68
C ILE A 43 3.11 9.31 2.56
N PRO A 44 2.04 10.10 2.33
CA PRO A 44 1.73 11.27 3.14
C PRO A 44 1.43 10.85 4.59
N SER A 45 2.46 10.84 5.44
CA SER A 45 2.39 10.44 6.86
C SER A 45 1.77 11.52 7.73
N SER A 46 2.01 12.79 7.41
CA SER A 46 1.64 13.95 8.22
C SER A 46 0.17 14.38 8.10
N SER A 47 -0.65 13.71 7.27
CA SER A 47 -2.05 14.10 7.03
C SER A 47 -3.06 12.96 7.14
N CYS A 48 -2.67 11.78 7.64
CA CYS A 48 -3.58 10.65 7.81
C CYS A 48 -4.45 10.82 9.07
N LEU A 49 -5.35 11.80 9.03
CA LEU A 49 -6.33 12.05 10.09
C LEU A 49 -7.62 11.29 9.80
N CYS A 50 -8.17 10.66 10.84
CA CYS A 50 -9.47 10.03 10.79
C CYS A 50 -10.53 11.05 10.37
N THR A 51 -11.28 10.75 9.31
CA THR A 51 -12.36 11.60 8.80
C THR A 51 -13.49 11.83 9.80
N SER A 52 -13.62 10.98 10.83
CA SER A 52 -14.70 11.07 11.83
C SER A 52 -14.32 11.87 13.07
N CYS A 53 -13.06 11.80 13.52
CA CYS A 53 -12.64 12.38 14.80
C CYS A 53 -11.34 13.20 14.74
N ASN A 54 -10.76 13.37 13.55
CA ASN A 54 -9.52 14.12 13.29
C ASN A 54 -8.28 13.66 14.08
N LYS A 55 -8.32 12.47 14.67
CA LYS A 55 -7.15 11.86 15.30
C LYS A 55 -6.29 11.13 14.28
N VAL A 56 -4.99 11.03 14.56
CA VAL A 56 -4.04 10.32 13.69
C VAL A 56 -4.46 8.85 13.55
N CYS A 57 -4.57 8.39 12.31
CA CYS A 57 -4.82 6.99 11.99
C CYS A 57 -3.51 6.18 12.03
N VAL A 58 -3.65 4.90 12.34
CA VAL A 58 -2.55 3.94 12.36
C VAL A 58 -2.69 2.97 11.20
N PHE A 59 -1.56 2.53 10.65
CA PHE A 59 -1.57 1.61 9.52
C PHE A 59 -2.06 0.22 9.96
N LEU A 60 -3.04 -0.30 9.23
CA LEU A 60 -3.60 -1.63 9.48
C LEU A 60 -3.25 -2.61 8.36
N LEU A 61 -3.43 -2.23 7.10
CA LEU A 61 -3.41 -3.19 6.00
C LEU A 61 -2.89 -2.53 4.72
N GLN A 62 -2.11 -3.28 3.96
CA GLN A 62 -1.68 -2.97 2.61
C GLN A 62 -2.08 -4.11 1.68
N LEU A 63 -2.61 -3.75 0.52
CA LEU A 63 -3.03 -4.71 -0.52
C LEU A 63 -2.53 -4.26 -1.88
N TYR A 64 -1.91 -5.18 -2.59
CA TYR A 64 -1.64 -5.05 -4.02
C TYR A 64 -2.87 -5.55 -4.78
N ALA A 65 -3.50 -4.67 -5.54
CA ALA A 65 -4.77 -4.92 -6.20
C ALA A 65 -4.73 -4.43 -7.65
N PRO A 66 -3.93 -5.05 -8.53
CA PRO A 66 -3.74 -4.60 -9.92
C PRO A 66 -5.08 -4.52 -10.67
N CYS A 67 -5.29 -3.47 -11.47
CA CYS A 67 -6.61 -3.15 -12.03
C CYS A 67 -6.91 -3.84 -13.38
N ASP A 68 -5.89 -4.40 -14.02
CA ASP A 68 -5.93 -5.22 -15.24
C ASP A 68 -6.40 -6.66 -14.98
N SER A 69 -6.36 -7.12 -13.73
CA SER A 69 -6.83 -8.46 -13.32
C SER A 69 -8.36 -8.63 -13.28
N SER A 70 -9.13 -7.56 -13.54
CA SER A 70 -10.59 -7.59 -13.50
C SER A 70 -11.18 -7.85 -14.91
N PRO A 71 -11.82 -9.01 -15.17
CA PRO A 71 -12.43 -9.29 -16.48
C PRO A 71 -13.68 -8.43 -16.76
N THR A 72 -14.18 -7.71 -15.75
CA THR A 72 -15.43 -6.93 -15.81
C THR A 72 -15.21 -5.43 -15.96
N LEU A 73 -13.95 -4.96 -15.94
CA LEU A 73 -13.61 -3.54 -16.05
C LEU A 73 -12.69 -3.29 -17.25
N PRO A 74 -12.80 -2.13 -17.91
CA PRO A 74 -11.87 -1.77 -18.97
C PRO A 74 -10.45 -1.62 -18.41
N PRO A 75 -9.41 -1.99 -19.18
CA PRO A 75 -8.03 -1.87 -18.74
C PRO A 75 -7.69 -0.42 -18.41
N ARG A 76 -6.99 -0.22 -17.28
CA ARG A 76 -6.52 1.09 -16.84
C ARG A 76 -4.99 1.12 -16.87
N PRO A 77 -4.38 1.58 -17.98
CA PRO A 77 -2.92 1.52 -18.14
C PRO A 77 -2.15 2.36 -17.11
N TRP A 78 -2.80 3.37 -16.51
CA TRP A 78 -2.24 4.21 -15.44
C TRP A 78 -2.35 3.60 -14.02
N ALA A 79 -3.08 2.49 -13.87
CA ALA A 79 -3.31 1.80 -12.60
C ALA A 79 -3.01 0.30 -12.72
N TYR A 80 -2.00 -0.04 -13.53
CA TYR A 80 -1.52 -1.39 -13.72
C TYR A 80 -1.04 -1.96 -12.37
N HIS A 81 -0.09 -1.26 -11.74
CA HIS A 81 0.21 -1.47 -10.33
C HIS A 81 -0.69 -0.58 -9.49
N ARG A 82 -1.47 -1.17 -8.58
CA ARG A 82 -2.31 -0.41 -7.64
C ARG A 82 -2.11 -0.94 -6.24
N MET A 83 -1.62 -0.08 -5.37
CA MET A 83 -1.49 -0.34 -3.95
C MET A 83 -2.57 0.40 -3.18
N LEU A 84 -3.19 -0.28 -2.23
CA LEU A 84 -4.13 0.28 -1.27
C LEU A 84 -3.52 0.20 0.13
N TYR A 85 -3.56 1.30 0.88
CA TYR A 85 -3.16 1.35 2.28
C TYR A 85 -4.36 1.75 3.13
N LEU A 86 -4.79 0.86 4.02
CA LEU A 86 -5.85 1.12 4.97
C LEU A 86 -5.25 1.54 6.31
N LEU A 87 -5.64 2.72 6.76
CA LEU A 87 -5.34 3.24 8.07
C LEU A 87 -6.62 3.39 8.88
N LEU A 88 -6.61 2.94 10.12
CA LEU A 88 -7.77 3.02 11.01
C LEU A 88 -7.52 3.98 12.16
N CYS A 89 -8.59 4.57 12.67
CA CYS A 89 -8.52 5.32 13.92
C CYS A 89 -8.33 4.35 15.10
N PRO A 90 -7.30 4.52 15.95
CA PRO A 90 -7.11 3.68 17.13
C PRO A 90 -8.03 4.06 18.30
N THR A 91 -8.89 5.07 18.14
CA THR A 91 -9.77 5.53 19.24
C THR A 91 -10.88 4.53 19.50
N PRO A 92 -11.05 4.06 20.75
CA PRO A 92 -12.14 3.17 21.11
C PRO A 92 -13.51 3.74 20.70
N GLY A 93 -14.32 2.94 20.02
CA GLY A 93 -15.64 3.34 19.53
C GLY A 93 -15.64 4.17 18.26
N CYS A 94 -14.49 4.55 17.70
CA CYS A 94 -14.40 5.18 16.39
C CYS A 94 -14.18 4.12 15.30
N LEU A 95 -15.09 4.05 14.33
CA LEU A 95 -14.98 3.15 13.17
C LEU A 95 -14.44 3.86 11.92
N GLY A 96 -13.91 5.07 12.09
CA GLY A 96 -13.35 5.87 11.00
C GLY A 96 -11.93 5.47 10.62
N GLY A 97 -11.50 5.94 9.46
CA GLY A 97 -10.17 5.65 8.91
C GLY A 97 -9.89 6.44 7.65
N VAL A 98 -8.76 6.14 7.03
CA VAL A 98 -8.32 6.70 5.75
C VAL A 98 -7.85 5.57 4.85
N LEU A 99 -8.24 5.64 3.58
CA LEU A 99 -7.73 4.78 2.53
C LEU A 99 -6.83 5.61 1.63
N LEU A 100 -5.56 5.26 1.54
CA LEU A 100 -4.64 5.83 0.56
C LEU A 100 -4.52 4.89 -0.64
N ARG A 101 -4.33 5.50 -1.81
CA ARG A 101 -4.14 4.79 -3.07
C ARG A 101 -2.88 5.30 -3.74
N GLU A 102 -2.00 4.38 -4.10
CA GLU A 102 -0.86 4.64 -4.97
C GLU A 102 -1.03 3.81 -6.25
N THR A 103 -0.81 4.44 -7.39
CA THR A 103 -0.96 3.80 -8.70
C THR A 103 0.26 4.08 -9.55
N LEU A 104 0.73 3.06 -10.23
CA LEU A 104 1.84 3.14 -11.16
C LEU A 104 1.42 2.53 -12.52
N PRO A 105 1.80 3.17 -13.64
CA PRO A 105 1.57 2.61 -14.96
C PRO A 105 2.39 1.34 -15.18
N ARG A 106 2.00 0.54 -16.19
CA ARG A 106 2.71 -0.70 -16.55
C ARG A 106 4.19 -0.46 -16.89
N ASP A 107 4.42 0.56 -17.70
CA ASP A 107 5.78 1.02 -18.02
C ASP A 107 6.17 2.10 -17.01
N ASN A 108 7.12 1.78 -16.14
CA ASN A 108 7.57 2.67 -15.09
C ASN A 108 9.01 2.30 -14.65
N PRO A 109 9.78 3.25 -14.08
CA PRO A 109 11.19 3.03 -13.73
C PRO A 109 11.41 2.32 -12.38
N HIS A 110 10.36 1.93 -11.65
CA HIS A 110 10.46 1.43 -10.27
C HIS A 110 10.06 -0.04 -10.13
N LEU A 111 9.15 -0.50 -10.97
CA LEU A 111 8.56 -1.83 -10.99
C LEU A 111 8.42 -2.25 -12.46
N PRO A 112 9.49 -2.78 -13.07
CA PRO A 112 9.39 -3.26 -14.44
C PRO A 112 8.40 -4.43 -14.51
N TYR A 113 7.63 -4.48 -15.60
CA TYR A 113 6.88 -5.69 -15.94
C TYR A 113 7.89 -6.77 -16.31
N GLU A 114 8.14 -7.70 -15.40
CA GLU A 114 8.78 -8.96 -15.76
C GLU A 114 7.72 -9.76 -16.52
N GLY A 115 7.98 -10.02 -17.80
CA GLY A 115 7.06 -10.75 -18.65
C GLY A 115 6.63 -12.06 -18.00
N ASP A 116 5.45 -12.55 -18.36
CA ASP A 116 5.10 -13.92 -18.05
C ASP A 116 6.19 -14.79 -18.73
N GLU A 117 7.09 -15.40 -17.94
CA GLU A 117 7.95 -16.47 -18.45
C GLU A 117 6.99 -17.59 -18.89
N GLU A 118 6.64 -17.60 -20.19
CA GLU A 118 5.94 -18.73 -20.77
C GLU A 118 6.82 -19.98 -20.59
N PRO A 119 6.32 -21.05 -19.93
CA PRO A 119 7.04 -22.32 -19.83
C PRO A 119 7.09 -23.07 -21.17
#